data_AF-A0A6J1QQG7-F1
#
_entry.id   AF-A0A6J1QQG7-F1
#
_cell.length_a   1.000
_cell.length_b   1.000
_cell.length_c   1.000
_cell.angle_alpha   90.00
_cell.angle_beta   90.00
_cell.angle_gamma   90.00
#
_symmetry.space_group_name_H-M   'P 1'
#
loop_
_entity.id
_entity.type
_entity.pdbx_description
1 polymer ?
#
loop_
_entity_poly.entity_id
_entity_poly.type
_entity_poly.pdbx_seq_one_letter_code
_entity_poly.pdbx_strand_id
1 'polypeptide(L)'
;MFAKRKVDPELEKLRNEVERPPDLDTTIADIQRESSRVHAAYLFEHIGKATLQRLCLLLSSTATGKIYDGWQEFAAHMGLTMEQIRCIDYDFKGLQDPTYYVLLTYVQSPEATMDKILSGLQKMQRLDIINQIKDHVHDLVNVASQHVISHDGRVKNSSMFFLALQNKLWIKVKFGR
;
A
#
# COMPACT_ATOMS: atom_id res chain seq x y z
N MET A 1 42.80 -13.21 -14.72
CA MET A 1 42.78 -12.34 -15.92
C MET A 1 41.41 -12.43 -16.56
N PHE A 2 40.60 -11.36 -16.54
CA PHE A 2 39.31 -11.35 -17.24
C PHE A 2 39.56 -11.08 -18.73
N ALA A 3 39.00 -11.91 -19.61
CA ALA A 3 39.10 -11.74 -21.05
C ALA A 3 38.52 -10.38 -21.47
N LYS A 4 39.29 -9.59 -22.23
CA LYS A 4 38.79 -8.36 -22.85
C LYS A 4 37.63 -8.73 -23.78
N ARG A 5 36.40 -8.39 -23.40
CA ARG A 5 35.22 -8.55 -24.26
C ARG A 5 35.43 -7.67 -25.50
N LYS A 6 35.42 -8.26 -26.69
CA LYS A 6 35.25 -7.52 -27.94
C LYS A 6 33.82 -6.99 -27.96
N VAL A 7 33.64 -5.76 -27.49
CA VAL A 7 32.36 -5.06 -27.59
C VAL A 7 32.30 -4.41 -28.96
N ASP A 8 31.26 -4.71 -29.72
CA ASP A 8 31.02 -4.14 -31.04
C ASP A 8 30.66 -2.64 -30.88
N PRO A 9 31.39 -1.72 -31.51
CA PRO A 9 31.15 -0.27 -31.37
C PRO A 9 29.78 0.16 -31.88
N GLU A 10 29.14 -0.55 -32.82
CA GLU A 10 27.77 -0.23 -33.23
C GLU A 10 26.75 -0.63 -32.17
N LEU A 11 26.94 -1.78 -31.52
CA LEU A 11 26.07 -2.20 -30.41
C LEU A 11 26.20 -1.27 -29.19
N GLU A 12 27.39 -0.72 -28.94
CA GLU A 12 27.58 0.23 -27.83
C GLU A 12 26.95 1.60 -28.15
N LYS A 13 26.95 2.00 -29.43
CA LYS A 13 26.27 3.21 -29.88
C LYS A 13 24.76 3.09 -29.73
N LEU A 14 24.18 1.96 -30.14
CA LEU A 14 22.76 1.65 -29.94
C LEU A 14 22.38 1.58 -28.45
N ARG A 15 23.24 1.06 -27.58
CA ARG A 15 23.02 1.05 -26.12
C ARG A 15 22.95 2.44 -25.51
N ASN A 16 23.69 3.40 -26.05
CA ASN A 16 23.69 4.79 -25.58
C ASN A 16 22.53 5.62 -26.16
N GLU A 17 21.96 5.20 -27.29
CA GLU A 17 20.81 5.83 -27.93
C GLU A 17 19.47 5.36 -27.33
N VAL A 18 19.44 4.20 -26.68
CA VAL A 18 18.25 3.74 -25.95
C VAL A 18 18.16 4.49 -24.63
N GLU A 19 17.12 5.31 -24.51
CA GLU A 19 16.76 5.99 -23.26
C GLU A 19 16.61 4.93 -22.16
N ARG A 20 17.42 5.04 -21.10
CA ARG A 20 17.44 4.04 -20.04
C ARG A 20 16.06 4.03 -19.37
N PRO A 21 15.41 2.87 -19.20
CA PRO A 21 14.15 2.83 -18.47
C PRO A 21 14.36 3.44 -17.07
N PRO A 22 13.36 4.17 -16.55
CA PRO A 22 13.47 4.78 -15.23
C PRO A 22 13.82 3.72 -14.20
N ASP A 23 14.75 4.06 -13.32
CA ASP A 23 15.18 3.16 -12.27
C ASP A 23 14.02 2.89 -11.30
N LEU A 24 14.03 1.71 -10.67
CA LEU A 24 12.96 1.31 -9.75
C LEU A 24 12.86 2.32 -8.59
N ASP A 25 13.99 2.82 -8.10
CA ASP A 25 14.02 3.80 -7.01
C ASP A 25 13.37 5.12 -7.42
N THR A 26 13.59 5.56 -8.67
CA THR A 26 12.94 6.77 -9.21
C THR A 26 11.44 6.57 -9.33
N THR A 27 11.02 5.41 -9.85
CA THR A 27 9.61 5.06 -9.99
C THR A 27 8.90 5.02 -8.63
N ILE A 28 9.54 4.45 -7.61
CA ILE A 28 8.97 4.39 -6.25
C ILE A 28 8.86 5.80 -5.65
N ALA A 29 9.89 6.63 -5.81
CA ALA A 29 9.89 8.01 -5.30
C ALA A 29 8.77 8.85 -5.94
N ASP A 30 8.56 8.72 -7.25
CA ASP A 30 7.49 9.44 -7.95
C ASP A 30 6.10 9.00 -7.47
N ILE A 31 5.87 7.69 -7.37
CA ILE A 31 4.59 7.15 -6.86
C ILE A 31 4.36 7.58 -5.41
N GLN A 32 5.39 7.58 -4.56
CA GLN A 32 5.27 8.06 -3.18
C GLN A 32 4.87 9.53 -3.13
N ARG A 33 5.53 10.37 -3.94
CA ARG A 33 5.19 11.81 -4.02
C ARG A 33 3.73 11.99 -4.42
N GLU A 34 3.28 11.30 -5.46
CA GLU A 34 1.93 11.41 -5.98
C GLU A 34 0.87 10.88 -5.00
N SER A 35 1.16 9.75 -4.36
CA SER A 35 0.26 9.08 -3.42
C SER A 35 0.21 9.73 -2.04
N SER A 36 1.11 10.68 -1.73
CA SER A 36 1.13 11.42 -0.45
C SER A 36 -0.12 12.26 -0.19
N ARG A 37 -0.86 12.58 -1.24
CA ARG A 37 -2.11 13.36 -1.17
C ARG A 37 -3.36 12.48 -1.14
N VAL A 38 -3.20 11.17 -1.31
CA VAL A 38 -4.31 10.23 -1.41
C VAL A 38 -4.48 9.53 -0.06
N HIS A 39 -5.62 9.78 0.57
CA HIS A 39 -5.97 9.10 1.81
C HIS A 39 -6.15 7.59 1.55
N ALA A 40 -5.58 6.74 2.39
CA ALA A 40 -5.57 5.29 2.20
C ALA A 40 -6.96 4.65 2.31
N ALA A 41 -7.97 5.35 2.83
CA ALA A 41 -9.36 4.87 2.83
C ALA A 41 -9.92 4.59 1.43
N TYR A 42 -9.38 5.22 0.38
CA TYR A 42 -9.76 4.90 -1.01
C TYR A 42 -9.49 3.43 -1.37
N LEU A 43 -8.63 2.71 -0.63
CA LEU A 43 -8.45 1.26 -0.74
C LEU A 43 -9.75 0.46 -0.53
N PHE A 44 -10.66 0.99 0.29
CA PHE A 44 -11.93 0.33 0.62
C PHE A 44 -13.08 0.75 -0.30
N GLU A 45 -12.82 1.62 -1.27
CA GLU A 45 -13.76 1.96 -2.32
C GLU A 45 -13.62 1.03 -3.54
N HIS A 46 -14.56 1.12 -4.48
CA HIS A 46 -14.58 0.26 -5.68
C HIS A 46 -13.23 0.30 -6.43
N ILE A 47 -12.63 1.49 -6.54
CA ILE A 47 -11.37 1.68 -7.26
C ILE A 47 -10.16 1.09 -6.53
N GLY A 48 -10.11 1.15 -5.20
CA GLY A 48 -8.99 0.67 -4.42
C GLY A 48 -9.06 -0.83 -4.09
N LYS A 49 -10.20 -1.48 -4.37
CA LYS A 49 -10.44 -2.89 -4.04
C LYS A 49 -9.38 -3.84 -4.62
N ALA A 50 -8.93 -3.61 -5.85
CA ALA A 50 -7.89 -4.44 -6.47
C ALA A 50 -6.54 -4.30 -5.73
N THR A 51 -6.16 -3.06 -5.39
CA THR A 51 -4.96 -2.76 -4.59
C THR A 51 -5.05 -3.41 -3.21
N LEU A 52 -6.19 -3.29 -2.54
CA LEU A 52 -6.44 -3.88 -1.22
C LEU A 52 -6.31 -5.41 -1.25
N GLN A 53 -6.94 -6.07 -2.23
CA GLN A 53 -6.84 -7.51 -2.40
C GLN A 53 -5.40 -7.96 -2.66
N ARG A 54 -4.65 -7.21 -3.48
CA ARG A 54 -3.25 -7.53 -3.77
C ARG A 54 -2.35 -7.36 -2.55
N LEU A 55 -2.55 -6.30 -1.77
CA LEU A 55 -1.84 -6.09 -0.50
C LEU A 55 -2.10 -7.25 0.47
N CYS A 56 -3.37 -7.64 0.68
CA CYS A 56 -3.72 -8.76 1.55
C CYS A 56 -3.03 -10.06 1.10
N LEU A 57 -3.12 -10.38 -0.19
CA LEU A 57 -2.49 -11.58 -0.74
C LEU A 57 -0.97 -11.62 -0.52
N LEU A 58 -0.27 -10.51 -0.76
CA LEU A 58 1.20 -10.47 -0.77
C LEU A 58 1.85 -10.28 0.61
N LEU A 59 1.15 -9.62 1.54
CA LEU A 59 1.63 -9.42 2.92
C LEU A 59 1.35 -10.61 3.81
N SER A 60 0.20 -11.26 3.62
CA SER A 60 -0.15 -12.47 4.37
C SER A 60 0.48 -13.74 3.79
N SER A 61 1.01 -13.70 2.56
CA SER A 61 1.89 -14.76 2.07
C SER A 61 3.26 -14.64 2.76
N THR A 62 3.52 -15.50 3.74
CA THR A 62 4.84 -15.63 4.36
C THR A 62 5.80 -16.28 3.37
N ALA A 63 6.97 -15.65 3.12
CA ALA A 63 8.04 -16.31 2.38
C ALA A 63 8.56 -17.50 3.19
N THR A 64 8.69 -18.67 2.56
CA THR A 64 9.15 -19.91 3.19
C THR A 64 10.42 -19.68 4.00
N GLY A 65 10.40 -19.99 5.30
CA GLY A 65 11.58 -19.93 6.19
C GLY A 65 11.72 -18.67 7.05
N LYS A 66 10.77 -17.71 7.03
CA LYS A 66 10.70 -16.62 8.02
C LYS A 66 9.69 -16.92 9.14
N ILE A 67 10.08 -16.59 10.38
CA ILE A 67 9.33 -16.90 11.61
C ILE A 67 8.33 -15.80 11.98
N TYR A 68 8.43 -14.60 11.39
CA TYR A 68 7.50 -13.51 11.65
C TYR A 68 6.33 -13.52 10.66
N ASP A 69 5.12 -13.40 11.20
CA ASP A 69 3.91 -13.14 10.44
C ASP A 69 4.02 -11.76 9.77
N GLY A 70 4.23 -11.74 8.45
CA GLY A 70 4.54 -10.51 7.71
C GLY A 70 3.53 -9.37 7.91
N TRP A 71 2.27 -9.70 8.22
CA TRP A 71 1.24 -8.72 8.53
C TRP A 71 1.45 -8.01 9.88
N GLN A 72 2.04 -8.66 10.89
CA GLN A 72 2.29 -8.07 12.22
C GLN A 72 3.43 -7.04 12.17
N GLU A 73 4.51 -7.37 11.46
CA GLU A 73 5.60 -6.43 11.19
C GLU A 73 5.08 -5.23 10.40
N PHE A 74 4.25 -5.48 9.38
CA PHE A 74 3.59 -4.41 8.64
C PHE A 74 2.70 -3.55 9.54
N ALA A 75 1.92 -4.15 10.44
CA ALA A 75 1.07 -3.44 11.38
C ALA A 75 1.86 -2.48 12.29
N ALA A 76 3.02 -2.94 12.79
CA ALA A 76 3.91 -2.11 13.58
C ALA A 76 4.43 -0.91 12.77
N HIS A 77 4.80 -1.10 11.50
CA HIS A 77 5.19 0.00 10.62
C HIS A 77 4.05 0.97 10.28
N MET A 78 2.80 0.50 10.29
CA MET A 78 1.60 1.34 10.16
C MET A 78 1.22 2.07 11.46
N GLY A 79 1.94 1.83 12.56
CA GLY A 79 1.75 2.50 13.84
C GLY A 79 0.62 1.92 14.69
N LEU A 80 0.20 0.67 14.43
CA LEU A 80 -0.77 -0.01 15.29
C LEU A 80 -0.13 -0.35 16.65
N THR A 81 -0.93 -0.27 17.71
CA THR A 81 -0.48 -0.68 19.06
C THR A 81 -0.44 -2.20 19.20
N MET A 82 0.30 -2.70 20.18
CA MET A 82 0.35 -4.13 20.48
C MET A 82 -1.03 -4.71 20.81
N GLU A 83 -1.91 -3.93 21.46
CA GLU A 83 -3.28 -4.33 21.76
C GLU A 83 -4.12 -4.48 20.49
N GLN A 84 -3.98 -3.56 19.54
CA GLN A 84 -4.66 -3.65 18.25
C GLN A 84 -4.18 -4.87 17.45
N ILE A 85 -2.88 -5.12 17.43
CA ILE A 85 -2.30 -6.30 16.76
C ILE A 85 -2.82 -7.60 17.39
N ARG A 86 -2.86 -7.69 18.73
CA ARG A 86 -3.43 -8.85 19.43
C ARG A 86 -4.92 -9.04 19.13
N CYS A 87 -5.70 -7.96 19.09
CA CYS A 87 -7.11 -8.02 18.75
C CYS A 87 -7.32 -8.60 17.33
N ILE A 88 -6.48 -8.20 16.37
CA ILE A 88 -6.50 -8.76 15.01
C ILE A 88 -6.17 -10.26 15.03
N ASP A 89 -5.15 -10.68 15.78
CA ASP A 89 -4.68 -12.07 15.82
C ASP A 89 -5.68 -13.02 16.52
N TYR A 90 -6.30 -12.58 17.61
CA TYR A 90 -7.16 -13.43 18.43
C TYR A 90 -8.67 -13.24 18.17
N ASP A 91 -9.15 -12.00 18.05
CA ASP A 91 -10.60 -11.70 18.05
C ASP A 91 -11.21 -11.63 16.64
N PHE A 92 -10.38 -11.42 15.62
CA PHE A 92 -10.81 -11.31 14.21
C PHE A 92 -10.35 -12.47 13.33
N LYS A 93 -9.73 -13.49 13.94
CA LYS A 93 -9.21 -14.67 13.25
C LYS A 93 -10.28 -15.37 12.42
N GLY A 94 -9.98 -15.63 11.15
CA GLY A 94 -10.83 -16.42 10.26
C GLY A 94 -11.99 -15.66 9.59
N LEU A 95 -12.23 -14.39 9.92
CA LEU A 95 -13.27 -13.58 9.27
C LEU A 95 -12.80 -12.93 7.96
N GLN A 96 -11.59 -12.38 7.97
CA GLN A 96 -10.90 -11.80 6.83
C GLN A 96 -9.38 -11.99 7.02
N ASP A 97 -8.62 -11.63 6.00
CA ASP A 97 -7.18 -11.56 6.05
C ASP A 97 -6.70 -10.57 7.14
N PRO A 98 -5.67 -10.89 7.96
CA PRO A 98 -5.17 -9.97 8.98
C PRO A 98 -4.70 -8.62 8.43
N THR A 99 -4.09 -8.60 7.24
CA THR A 99 -3.65 -7.37 6.57
C THR A 99 -4.84 -6.45 6.26
N TYR A 100 -6.01 -7.02 5.94
CA TYR A 100 -7.24 -6.25 5.76
C TYR A 100 -7.56 -5.44 7.02
N TYR A 101 -7.49 -6.05 8.20
CA TYR A 101 -7.78 -5.36 9.46
C TYR A 101 -6.69 -4.36 9.86
N VAL A 102 -5.42 -4.63 9.52
CA VAL A 102 -4.34 -3.65 9.69
C VAL A 102 -4.64 -2.39 8.89
N LEU A 103 -4.92 -2.55 7.59
CA LEU A 103 -5.26 -1.43 6.71
C LEU A 103 -6.55 -0.74 7.18
N LEU A 104 -7.55 -1.50 7.63
CA LEU A 104 -8.81 -0.96 8.14
C LEU A 104 -8.61 -0.08 9.38
N THR A 105 -7.71 -0.49 10.27
CA THR A 105 -7.35 0.26 11.48
C THR A 105 -6.53 1.49 11.12
N TYR A 106 -5.56 1.31 10.22
CA TYR A 106 -4.68 2.37 9.75
C TYR A 106 -5.45 3.54 9.14
N VAL A 107 -6.41 3.27 8.25
CA VAL A 107 -7.21 4.32 7.56
C VAL A 107 -8.12 5.12 8.48
N GLN A 108 -8.20 4.79 9.78
CA GLN A 108 -8.95 5.60 10.74
C GLN A 108 -8.21 6.89 11.12
N SER A 109 -6.89 6.95 10.91
CA SER A 109 -6.11 8.17 11.15
C SER A 109 -6.32 9.18 10.00
N PRO A 110 -6.53 10.48 10.28
CA PRO A 110 -6.64 11.50 9.24
C PRO A 110 -5.35 11.67 8.43
N GLU A 111 -4.21 11.23 8.98
CA GLU A 111 -2.92 11.27 8.30
C GLU A 111 -2.60 9.95 7.57
N ALA A 112 -3.57 9.05 7.41
CA ALA A 112 -3.38 7.77 6.76
C ALA A 112 -3.37 7.91 5.25
N THR A 113 -2.18 8.03 4.67
CA THR A 113 -1.96 8.27 3.24
C THR A 113 -1.33 7.06 2.55
N MET A 114 -1.53 6.95 1.24
CA MET A 114 -1.04 5.80 0.45
C MET A 114 0.50 5.70 0.42
N ASP A 115 1.21 6.82 0.41
CA ASP A 115 2.68 6.87 0.45
C ASP A 115 3.27 6.26 1.73
N LYS A 116 2.58 6.39 2.86
CA LYS A 116 2.98 5.81 4.15
C LYS A 116 2.85 4.29 4.15
N ILE A 117 1.87 3.73 3.43
CA ILE A 117 1.80 2.28 3.17
C ILE A 117 3.03 1.83 2.38
N LEU A 118 3.37 2.54 1.30
CA LEU A 118 4.56 2.24 0.49
C LEU A 118 5.85 2.35 1.31
N SER A 119 5.95 3.37 2.16
CA SER A 119 7.06 3.58 3.09
C SER A 119 7.17 2.43 4.11
N GLY A 120 6.04 1.89 4.58
CA GLY A 120 6.02 0.68 5.43
C GLY A 120 6.58 -0.53 4.70
N LEU A 121 6.16 -0.75 3.45
CA LEU A 121 6.68 -1.84 2.61
C LEU A 121 8.18 -1.70 2.33
N GLN A 122 8.68 -0.48 2.12
CA GLN A 122 10.12 -0.21 1.98
C GLN A 122 10.89 -0.55 3.26
N LYS A 123 10.37 -0.17 4.43
CA LYS A 123 11.00 -0.49 5.73
C LYS A 123 11.10 -2.00 5.95
N MET A 124 10.12 -2.76 5.48
CA MET A 124 10.12 -4.23 5.48
C MET A 124 10.98 -4.85 4.36
N GLN A 125 11.59 -4.03 3.50
CA GLN A 125 12.33 -4.47 2.31
C GLN A 125 11.49 -5.32 1.32
N ARG A 126 10.16 -5.11 1.29
CA ARG A 126 9.22 -5.80 0.39
C ARG A 126 8.97 -5.00 -0.90
N LEU A 127 10.04 -4.68 -1.61
CA LEU A 127 9.98 -3.94 -2.89
C LEU A 127 9.25 -4.73 -3.99
N ASP A 128 9.21 -6.07 -3.86
CA ASP A 128 8.44 -6.97 -4.71
C ASP A 128 6.95 -6.65 -4.68
N ILE A 129 6.41 -6.26 -3.52
CA ILE A 129 5.00 -5.87 -3.38
C ILE A 129 4.78 -4.54 -4.08
N ILE A 130 5.65 -3.56 -3.85
CA ILE A 130 5.54 -2.23 -4.44
C ILE A 130 5.52 -2.34 -5.97
N ASN A 131 6.43 -3.13 -6.55
CA ASN A 131 6.48 -3.31 -7.99
C ASN A 131 5.21 -3.98 -8.57
N GLN A 132 4.51 -4.81 -7.79
CA GLN A 132 3.27 -5.46 -8.24
C GLN A 132 2.02 -4.59 -8.10
N ILE A 133 2.01 -3.62 -7.18
CA ILE A 133 0.85 -2.76 -6.93
C ILE A 133 0.97 -1.38 -7.60
N LYS A 134 2.16 -1.00 -8.10
CA LYS A 134 2.46 0.34 -8.63
C LYS A 134 1.41 0.86 -9.62
N ASP A 135 0.99 0.04 -10.57
CA ASP A 135 0.05 0.45 -11.63
C ASP A 135 -1.33 0.73 -11.03
N HIS A 136 -1.79 -0.11 -10.09
CA HIS A 136 -3.05 0.07 -9.38
C HIS A 136 -3.03 1.31 -8.48
N VAL A 137 -1.87 1.63 -7.88
CA VAL A 137 -1.70 2.85 -7.08
C VAL A 137 -1.76 4.08 -7.97
N HIS A 138 -1.13 4.05 -9.15
CA HIS A 138 -1.19 5.14 -10.11
C HIS A 138 -2.63 5.39 -10.60
N ASP A 139 -3.39 4.34 -10.89
CA ASP A 139 -4.81 4.47 -11.24
C ASP A 139 -5.63 5.10 -10.10
N LEU A 140 -5.36 4.69 -8.85
CA LEU A 140 -6.00 5.25 -7.66
C LEU A 140 -5.70 6.75 -7.53
N VAL A 141 -4.44 7.15 -7.72
CA VAL A 141 -3.98 8.55 -7.66
C VAL A 141 -4.68 9.39 -8.72
N ASN A 142 -4.77 8.89 -9.96
CA ASN A 142 -5.39 9.61 -11.06
C ASN A 142 -6.86 9.92 -10.78
N VAL A 143 -7.61 8.94 -10.30
CA VAL A 143 -9.04 9.12 -10.01
C VAL A 143 -9.27 9.96 -8.75
N ALA A 144 -8.47 9.77 -7.71
CA ALA A 144 -8.53 10.64 -6.53
C ALA A 144 -8.27 12.11 -6.90
N SER A 145 -7.34 12.36 -7.83
CA SER A 145 -7.03 13.71 -8.33
C SER A 145 -8.17 14.30 -9.16
N GLN A 146 -8.84 13.50 -9.99
CA GLN A 146 -10.03 13.94 -10.75
C GLN A 146 -11.24 14.23 -9.86
N HIS A 147 -11.38 13.50 -8.76
CA HIS A 147 -12.43 13.73 -7.77
C HIS A 147 -12.27 15.06 -7.05
N VAL A 148 -11.04 15.55 -6.87
CA VAL A 148 -10.78 16.88 -6.28
C VAL A 148 -11.15 18.01 -7.26
N ILE A 149 -10.94 17.81 -8.57
CA ILE A 149 -11.22 18.82 -9.61
C ILE A 149 -12.72 18.93 -9.93
N SER A 150 -13.46 17.84 -9.80
CA SER A 150 -14.91 17.81 -10.12
C SER A 150 -15.81 18.33 -8.99
N HIS A 151 -15.21 18.81 -7.90
CA HIS A 151 -15.89 19.05 -6.63
C HIS A 151 -16.16 20.54 -6.32
N ASP A 152 -16.43 21.35 -7.35
CA ASP A 152 -17.03 22.69 -7.20
C ASP A 152 -18.57 22.66 -7.33
N GLY A 153 -19.25 21.61 -6.84
CA GLY A 153 -20.72 21.60 -6.97
C GLY A 153 -21.54 20.49 -6.35
N ARG A 154 -20.98 19.42 -5.78
CA ARG A 154 -21.81 18.42 -5.07
C ARG A 154 -20.97 17.54 -4.14
N VAL A 155 -20.98 17.90 -2.85
CA VAL A 155 -20.53 17.05 -1.74
C VAL A 155 -21.35 15.76 -1.72
N LYS A 156 -20.86 14.72 -2.40
CA LYS A 156 -21.26 13.35 -2.07
C LYS A 156 -20.39 12.92 -0.90
N ASN A 157 -21.03 12.90 0.27
CA ASN A 157 -20.51 12.42 1.53
C ASN A 157 -19.82 11.05 1.40
N SER A 158 -18.52 11.01 1.10
CA SER A 158 -17.63 9.88 1.47
C SER A 158 -17.60 9.68 3.00
N SER A 159 -18.12 10.66 3.75
CA SER A 159 -18.36 10.65 5.20
C SER A 159 -19.22 9.48 5.70
N MET A 160 -20.21 8.97 4.96
CA MET A 160 -21.09 7.92 5.50
C MET A 160 -20.43 6.54 5.61
N PHE A 161 -19.52 6.17 4.70
CA PHE A 161 -18.75 4.92 4.83
C PHE A 161 -17.66 5.03 5.91
N PHE A 162 -17.01 6.20 6.02
CA PHE A 162 -16.07 6.50 7.11
C PHE A 162 -16.74 6.36 8.49
N LEU A 163 -17.94 6.89 8.67
CA LEU A 163 -18.71 6.77 9.92
C LEU A 163 -19.15 5.32 10.23
N ALA A 164 -19.44 4.52 9.21
CA ALA A 164 -19.83 3.11 9.37
C ALA A 164 -18.63 2.21 9.72
N LEU A 165 -17.47 2.45 9.12
CA LEU A 165 -16.20 1.79 9.48
C LEU A 165 -15.75 2.16 10.89
N GLN A 166 -15.82 3.46 11.23
CA GLN A 166 -15.55 3.96 12.58
C GLN A 166 -16.44 3.23 13.60
N ASN A 167 -17.75 3.13 13.40
CA ASN A 167 -18.62 2.49 14.39
C ASN A 167 -18.33 0.99 14.61
N LYS A 168 -18.06 0.20 13.57
CA LYS A 168 -17.88 -1.26 13.77
C LYS A 168 -16.57 -1.65 14.44
N LEU A 169 -15.46 -0.96 14.13
CA LEU A 169 -14.15 -1.27 14.73
C LEU A 169 -14.01 -0.62 16.11
N TRP A 170 -14.50 0.61 16.28
CA TRP A 170 -14.41 1.35 17.55
C TRP A 170 -15.32 0.77 18.64
N ILE A 171 -16.51 0.25 18.29
CA ILE A 171 -17.37 -0.45 19.25
C ILE A 171 -16.67 -1.70 19.79
N LYS A 172 -15.94 -2.46 18.95
CA LYS A 172 -15.31 -3.72 19.39
C LYS A 172 -13.98 -3.50 20.13
N VAL A 173 -13.18 -2.52 19.71
CA VAL A 173 -11.91 -2.16 20.38
C VAL A 173 -12.14 -1.45 21.72
N LYS A 174 -13.23 -0.68 21.88
CA LYS A 174 -13.51 0.08 23.11
C LYS A 174 -14.39 -0.67 24.13
N PHE A 175 -15.21 -1.62 23.69
CA PHE A 175 -16.14 -2.37 24.56
C PHE A 175 -15.84 -3.87 24.61
N GLY A 176 -14.56 -4.25 24.62
CA GLY A 176 -14.14 -5.65 24.85
C GLY A 176 -15.04 -6.32 25.90
N ARG A 177 -15.91 -7.21 25.40
CA ARG A 177 -16.71 -8.18 26.15
C ARG A 177 -16.50 -9.52 25.48
#